data_AF-A0A929B720-F1
#
_entry.id   AF-A0A929B720-F1
#
_cell.length_a   1.000
_cell.length_b   1.000
_cell.length_c   1.000
_cell.angle_alpha   90.00
_cell.angle_beta   90.00
_cell.angle_gamma   90.00
#
_symmetry.space_group_name_H-M   'P 1'
#
loop_
_entity.id
_entity.type
_entity.pdbx_description
1 polymer ?
#
loop_
_entity_poly.entity_id
_entity_poly.type
_entity_poly.pdbx_seq_one_letter_code
_entity_poly.pdbx_strand_id
1 'polypeptide(L)' 'MEKQELKALIKETMREVIQEERANLCQILIPYVSDEEQQEIKAEFGIPSAEKEEELVDLTDWIKNGGKISQTSD' A
#
# COMPACT_ATOMS: atom_id res chain seq x y z
N MET A 1 0.70 31.23 16.39
CA MET A 1 1.21 29.87 16.12
C MET A 1 2.66 29.84 16.50
N GLU A 2 3.01 28.98 17.43
CA GLU A 2 4.39 28.82 17.90
C GLU A 2 5.25 28.21 16.79
N LYS A 3 6.56 28.54 16.77
CA LYS A 3 7.49 28.04 15.73
C LYS A 3 7.50 26.51 15.63
N GLN A 4 7.29 25.82 16.75
CA GLN A 4 7.23 24.36 16.81
C GLN A 4 5.95 23.81 16.17
N GLU A 5 4.80 24.46 16.41
CA GLU A 5 3.50 24.09 15.81
C GLU A 5 3.55 24.23 14.29
N LEU A 6 4.12 25.33 13.78
CA LEU A 6 4.28 25.53 12.34
C LEU A 6 5.16 24.44 11.71
N LYS A 7 6.26 24.06 12.37
CA LYS A 7 7.14 23.00 11.88
C LYS A 7 6.45 21.63 11.89
N ALA A 8 5.62 21.35 12.89
CA ALA A 8 4.84 20.12 12.95
C ALA A 8 3.81 20.07 11.83
N LEU A 9 3.07 21.16 11.62
CA LEU A 9 2.10 21.28 10.55
C LEU A 9 2.74 21.07 9.17
N ILE A 10 3.86 21.74 8.88
CA ILE A 10 4.58 21.58 7.60
C ILE A 10 5.01 20.11 7.40
N LYS A 11 5.52 19.46 8.44
CA LYS A 11 5.93 18.06 8.35
C LYS A 11 4.77 17.13 8.03
N GLU A 12 3.62 17.38 8.62
CA GLU A 12 2.44 16.54 8.40
C GLU A 12 1.90 16.74 6.99
N THR A 13 1.73 17.99 6.55
CA THR A 13 1.29 18.29 5.18
C THR A 13 2.25 17.70 4.13
N MET A 14 3.57 17.77 4.34
CA MET A 14 4.52 17.14 3.43
C MET A 14 4.44 15.60 3.43
N ARG A 15 4.15 14.99 4.59
CA ARG A 15 3.98 13.54 4.69
C ARG A 15 2.78 13.06 3.90
N GLU A 16 1.64 13.74 4.04
CA GLU A 16 0.41 13.43 3.30
C GLU A 16 0.66 13.50 1.79
N VAL A 17 1.26 14.59 1.31
CA VAL A 17 1.60 14.75 -0.12
C VAL A 17 2.52 13.63 -0.61
N ILE A 18 3.58 13.29 0.13
CA ILE A 18 4.50 12.21 -0.28
C ILE A 18 3.78 10.84 -0.31
N GLN A 19 2.85 10.59 0.61
CA GLN A 19 2.07 9.36 0.63
C GLN A 19 1.17 9.25 -0.61
N GLU A 20 0.50 10.34 -0.98
CA GLU A 20 -0.35 10.42 -2.17
C GLU A 20 0.47 10.26 -3.46
N GLU A 21 1.57 11.01 -3.60
CA GLU A 21 2.45 10.92 -4.77
C GLU A 21 3.06 9.51 -4.94
N ARG A 22 3.38 8.83 -3.82
CA ARG A 22 3.85 7.44 -3.87
C ARG A 22 2.76 6.50 -4.36
N ALA A 23 1.51 6.67 -3.92
CA ALA A 23 0.40 5.84 -4.39
C ALA A 23 0.14 6.06 -5.89
N ASN A 24 0.16 7.31 -6.34
CA ASN A 24 0.04 7.68 -7.75
C ASN A 24 1.17 7.05 -8.59
N LEU A 25 2.41 7.13 -8.10
CA LEU A 25 3.55 6.51 -8.77
C LEU A 25 3.39 4.99 -8.86
N CYS A 26 2.97 4.32 -7.78
CA CYS A 26 2.69 2.88 -7.81
C CYS A 26 1.63 2.55 -8.87
N GLN A 27 0.55 3.32 -8.95
CA GLN A 27 -0.50 3.12 -9.96
C GLN A 27 0.03 3.27 -11.39
N ILE A 28 0.89 4.26 -11.63
CA ILE A 28 1.52 4.49 -12.95
C ILE A 28 2.46 3.33 -13.31
N LEU A 29 3.15 2.76 -12.33
CA LEU A 29 4.12 1.68 -12.54
C LEU A 29 3.48 0.29 -12.64
N ILE A 30 2.23 0.12 -12.22
CA ILE A 30 1.52 -1.15 -12.37
C ILE A 30 1.24 -1.37 -13.87
N PRO A 31 1.76 -2.47 -14.47
CA PRO A 31 1.50 -2.74 -15.87
C PRO A 31 0.02 -3.02 -16.08
N TYR A 32 -0.51 -2.54 -17.21
CA TYR A 32 -1.80 -3.03 -17.68
C TYR A 32 -1.68 -4.51 -18.02
N VAL A 33 -2.68 -5.29 -17.60
CA VAL A 33 -2.80 -6.72 -17.90
C VAL A 33 -4.20 -6.90 -18.49
N SER A 34 -4.28 -7.44 -19.71
CA SER A 34 -5.56 -7.76 -20.36
C SER A 34 -6.23 -8.97 -19.70
N ASP A 35 -7.50 -9.19 -20.01
CA ASP A 35 -8.22 -10.35 -19.49
C ASP A 35 -7.61 -11.67 -20.01
N GLU A 36 -7.11 -11.68 -21.25
CA GLU A 36 -6.40 -12.82 -21.83
C GLU A 36 -5.07 -13.08 -21.10
N GLU A 37 -4.23 -12.05 -20.92
CA GLU A 37 -2.96 -12.17 -20.19
C GLU A 37 -3.20 -12.63 -18.75
N GLN A 38 -4.26 -12.12 -18.10
CA GLN A 38 -4.64 -12.52 -16.76
C GLN A 38 -5.11 -13.99 -16.69
N GLN A 39 -5.73 -14.53 -17.75
CA GLN A 39 -6.10 -15.94 -17.85
C GLN A 39 -4.87 -16.83 -18.04
N GLU A 40 -3.92 -16.41 -18.87
CA GLU A 40 -2.64 -17.12 -19.05
C GLU A 40 -1.87 -17.22 -17.73
N ILE A 41 -1.75 -16.10 -17.00
CA ILE A 41 -1.15 -16.07 -15.66
C ILE A 41 -1.86 -17.07 -14.72
N LYS A 42 -3.19 -17.09 -14.70
CA LYS A 42 -3.95 -18.01 -13.83
C LYS A 42 -3.78 -19.47 -14.25
N ALA A 43 -3.64 -19.75 -15.54
CA ALA A 43 -3.40 -21.10 -16.04
C ALA A 43 -2.00 -21.61 -15.67
N GLU A 44 -0.99 -20.72 -15.69
CA GLU A 44 0.39 -21.06 -15.37
C GLU A 44 0.65 -21.16 -13.86
N PHE A 45 0.16 -20.18 -13.08
CA PHE A 45 0.47 -20.06 -11.65
C PHE A 45 -0.65 -20.51 -10.72
N GLY A 46 -1.82 -20.82 -11.28
CA GLY A 46 -3.03 -21.09 -10.52
C GLY A 46 -3.70 -19.83 -9.97
N ILE A 47 -4.75 -20.04 -9.19
CA ILE A 47 -5.36 -18.99 -8.38
C ILE A 47 -4.74 -19.12 -6.99
N PRO A 48 -4.33 -18.02 -6.34
CA PRO A 48 -3.94 -18.06 -4.93
C PRO A 48 -4.99 -18.84 -4.15
N SER A 49 -4.58 -19.82 -3.36
CA SER A 49 -5.52 -20.49 -2.46
C SER A 49 -6.23 -19.42 -1.64
N ALA A 50 -7.54 -19.56 -1.43
CA ALA A 50 -8.23 -18.75 -0.44
C ALA A 50 -7.63 -19.11 0.93
N GLU A 51 -6.54 -18.45 1.28
CA GLU A 51 -5.96 -18.50 2.62
C GLU A 51 -7.06 -18.04 3.57
N LYS A 52 -7.16 -18.73 4.71
CA LYS A 52 -8.18 -18.42 5.73
C LYS A 52 -8.07 -16.93 6.07
N GLU A 53 -9.20 -16.27 6.31
CA GLU A 53 -9.25 -14.84 6.64
C GLU A 53 -8.28 -14.42 7.77
N GLU A 54 -7.83 -15.38 8.59
CA GLU A 54 -6.79 -15.24 9.61
C GLU A 54 -5.40 -14.79 9.08
N GLU A 55 -5.10 -14.94 7.78
CA GLU A 55 -3.82 -14.53 7.17
C GLU A 55 -3.95 -13.32 6.20
N LEU A 56 -5.11 -12.66 6.15
CA LEU A 56 -5.27 -11.41 5.39
C LEU A 56 -4.57 -10.25 6.10
N VAL A 57 -3.33 -9.98 5.70
CA VAL A 57 -2.60 -8.80 6.17
C VAL A 57 -3.10 -7.56 5.44
N ASP A 58 -3.72 -6.62 6.18
CA ASP A 58 -4.10 -5.32 5.63
C ASP A 58 -2.84 -4.51 5.23
N LEU A 59 -2.52 -4.54 3.94
CA LEU A 59 -1.40 -3.78 3.38
C LEU A 59 -1.65 -2.26 3.37
N THR A 60 -2.88 -1.78 3.60
CA THR A 60 -3.11 -0.34 3.78
C THR A 60 -2.45 0.18 5.06
N ASP A 61 -2.30 -0.66 6.08
CA ASP A 61 -1.53 -0.31 7.27
C ASP A 61 -0.04 -0.19 6.98
N TRP A 62 0.49 -0.94 6.02
CA TRP A 62 1.87 -0.78 5.55
C TRP A 62 2.10 0.58 4.89
N ILE A 63 1.09 1.07 4.16
CA ILE A 63 1.10 2.41 3.53
C ILE A 63 0.99 3.50 4.60
N LYS A 64 0.05 3.38 5.54
CA LYS A 64 -0.19 4.33 6.64
C LYS A 64 1.02 4.43 7.57
N ASN A 65 1.68 3.31 7.85
CA ASN A 65 2.79 3.22 8.80
C ASN A 65 4.18 3.29 8.15
N GLY A 66 4.26 3.60 6.84
CA GLY A 66 5.52 3.86 6.15
C GLY A 66 6.47 2.66 6.12
N GLY A 67 5.94 1.46 5.88
CA GLY A 67 6.73 0.24 5.76
C GLY A 67 6.90 -0.57 7.05
N LYS A 68 6.30 -0.14 8.16
CA LYS A 68 6.32 -0.85 9.44
C LYS A 68 5.02 -1.64 9.61
N ILE A 69 5.11 -2.95 9.67
CA ILE A 69 3.98 -3.81 10.03
C ILE A 69 3.93 -3.82 11.55
N SER A 70 2.84 -3.32 12.14
CA SER A 70 2.54 -3.55 13.55
C SER A 70 2.29 -5.05 13.69
N GLN A 71 3.22 -5.79 14.29
CA GLN A 71 2.92 -7.17 14.66
C GLN A 71 1.88 -7.12 15.76
N THR A 72 0.62 -7.39 15.42
CA THR A 72 -0.37 -7.81 16.40
C THR A 72 0.10 -9.16 16.93
N SER A 73 0.72 -9.16 18.12
CA SER A 73 0.97 -10.38 18.87
C SER A 73 -0.37 -10.93 19.37
N ASP A 74 -0.61 -12.21 19.06
CA ASP A 74 -1.63 -13.17 19.56
C ASP A 74 -3.01 -12.65 20.01
#